data_AF-A0A5N6Z3U3-F1
#
_entry.id   AF-A0A5N6Z3U3-F1
#
_cell.length_a   1.000
_cell.length_b   1.000
_cell.length_c   1.000
_cell.angle_alpha   90.00
_cell.angle_beta   90.00
_cell.angle_gamma   90.00
#
_symmetry.space_group_name_H-M   'P 1'
#
loop_
_entity.id
_entity.type
_entity.pdbx_description
1 polymer ?
#
loop_
_entity_poly.entity_id
_entity_poly.type
_entity_poly.pdbx_seq_one_letter_code
_entity_poly.pdbx_strand_id
1 'polypeptide(L)'
;MVTWNKEEGQIDVHFGFDVNMGYFIIVYDMRLAAYIPDGTEFDDVRFAICPEGTGAYFTAYTGTNRQGRCVGLDTMRKLWKAYGVYEEGVRGLMIAGVRELGELHGFVDRM
;
A
#
# COMPACT_ATOMS: atom_id res chain seq x y z
N MET A 1 6.24 6.83 10.71
CA MET A 1 5.24 6.12 9.90
C MET A 1 3.87 6.67 10.23
N VAL A 2 3.09 7.02 9.22
CA VAL A 2 1.68 7.40 9.35
C VAL A 2 0.89 6.48 8.42
N THR A 3 -0.08 5.77 8.98
CA THR A 3 -0.81 4.72 8.28
C THR A 3 -2.29 4.82 8.62
N TRP A 4 -3.13 4.62 7.61
CA TRP A 4 -4.56 4.43 7.73
C TRP A 4 -4.96 3.12 7.06
N ASN A 5 -6.10 2.59 7.47
CA ASN A 5 -6.74 1.43 6.87
C ASN A 5 -8.16 1.81 6.43
N LYS A 6 -8.58 1.27 5.29
CA LYS A 6 -9.94 1.36 4.77
C LYS A 6 -10.44 -0.03 4.43
N GLU A 7 -11.50 -0.45 5.09
CA GLU A 7 -12.14 -1.75 4.87
C GLU A 7 -13.36 -1.57 3.96
N GLU A 8 -13.38 -2.29 2.83
CA GLU A 8 -14.51 -2.38 1.92
C GLU A 8 -14.84 -3.86 1.65
N GLY A 9 -15.75 -4.40 2.45
CA GLY A 9 -16.19 -5.79 2.34
C GLY A 9 -15.06 -6.76 2.68
N GLN A 10 -14.54 -7.47 1.68
CA GLN A 10 -13.42 -8.41 1.83
C GLN A 10 -12.08 -7.80 1.42
N ILE A 11 -12.03 -6.52 1.09
CA ILE A 11 -10.80 -5.81 0.72
C ILE A 11 -10.42 -4.87 1.86
N ASP A 12 -9.17 -4.97 2.32
CA ASP A 12 -8.60 -4.04 3.30
C ASP A 12 -7.43 -3.30 2.64
N VAL A 13 -7.49 -1.97 2.66
CA VAL A 13 -6.52 -1.08 2.01
C VAL A 13 -5.73 -0.33 3.07
N HIS A 14 -4.45 -0.64 3.19
CA HIS A 14 -3.52 0.09 4.06
C HIS A 14 -2.77 1.11 3.22
N PHE A 15 -2.71 2.36 3.66
CA PHE A 15 -2.05 3.42 2.91
C PHE A 15 -1.47 4.48 3.84
N GLY A 16 -0.47 5.19 3.35
CA GLY A 16 0.13 6.28 4.11
C GLY A 16 1.56 6.58 3.69
N PHE A 17 2.36 7.03 4.65
CA PHE A 17 3.75 7.40 4.45
C PHE A 17 4.66 6.82 5.54
N ASP A 18 5.76 6.22 5.11
CA ASP A 18 6.86 5.85 5.99
C ASP A 18 8.18 6.46 5.48
N VAL A 19 9.08 6.79 6.41
CA VAL A 19 10.36 7.44 6.07
C VAL A 19 11.25 6.55 5.19
N ASN A 20 11.13 5.22 5.33
CA ASN A 20 11.92 4.27 4.54
C ASN A 20 11.16 3.76 3.30
N MET A 21 9.84 3.67 3.37
CA MET A 21 9.00 3.17 2.26
C MET A 21 8.49 4.28 1.33
N GLY A 22 8.58 5.55 1.73
CA GLY A 22 7.91 6.65 1.04
C GLY A 22 6.39 6.52 1.17
N TYR A 23 5.67 7.01 0.15
CA TYR A 23 4.22 6.81 0.08
C TYR A 23 3.93 5.38 -0.33
N PHE A 24 2.91 4.77 0.27
CA PHE A 24 2.58 3.38 -0.01
C PHE A 24 1.08 3.14 -0.09
N ILE A 25 0.75 2.03 -0.73
CA ILE A 25 -0.56 1.38 -0.67
C ILE A 25 -0.35 -0.14 -0.66
N ILE A 26 -1.06 -0.82 0.24
CA ILE A 26 -1.09 -2.27 0.36
C ILE A 26 -2.55 -2.66 0.35
N VAL A 27 -2.93 -3.54 -0.59
CA VAL A 27 -4.31 -4.00 -0.74
C VAL A 27 -4.34 -5.47 -0.38
N TYR A 28 -5.01 -5.77 0.72
CA TYR A 28 -5.29 -7.13 1.16
C TYR A 28 -6.65 -7.57 0.64
N ASP A 29 -6.70 -8.81 0.16
CA ASP A 29 -7.96 -9.52 0.02
C ASP A 29 -8.09 -10.42 1.24
N MET A 30 -9.02 -10.09 2.13
CA MET A 30 -9.24 -10.80 3.39
C MET A 30 -9.73 -12.23 3.18
N ARG A 31 -10.22 -12.59 1.98
CA ARG A 31 -10.48 -14.00 1.62
C ARG A 31 -9.18 -14.79 1.47
N LEU A 32 -8.05 -14.10 1.31
CA LEU A 32 -6.70 -14.63 1.26
C LEU A 32 -5.93 -14.35 2.56
N ALA A 33 -6.56 -13.71 3.55
CA ALA A 33 -5.95 -13.51 4.86
C ALA A 33 -5.94 -14.83 5.62
N ALA A 34 -4.76 -15.21 6.11
CA ALA A 34 -4.57 -16.41 6.91
C ALA A 34 -5.23 -16.23 8.28
N TYR A 35 -6.53 -16.46 8.39
CA TYR A 35 -7.21 -16.57 9.67
C TYR A 35 -7.40 -18.05 10.01
N ILE A 36 -6.31 -18.77 10.34
CA ILE A 36 -6.42 -20.10 10.97
C ILE A 36 -5.27 -20.34 11.96
N PRO A 37 -5.54 -20.81 13.20
CA PRO A 37 -4.52 -21.07 14.22
C PRO A 37 -3.51 -22.21 13.94
N ASP A 38 -3.71 -23.02 12.91
CA ASP A 38 -2.92 -24.25 12.62
C ASP A 38 -2.12 -24.20 11.29
N GLY A 39 -2.26 -23.11 10.52
CA GLY A 39 -1.24 -22.54 9.64
C GLY A 39 -0.73 -23.34 8.43
N THR A 40 -1.23 -24.54 8.14
CA THR A 40 -0.56 -25.45 7.19
C THR A 40 -1.24 -25.61 5.84
N GLU A 41 -2.57 -25.68 5.75
CA GLU A 41 -3.27 -25.83 4.45
C GLU A 41 -3.44 -24.50 3.68
N PHE A 42 -3.48 -23.37 4.39
CA PHE A 42 -3.79 -22.08 3.76
C PHE A 42 -2.58 -21.42 3.07
N ASP A 43 -1.37 -21.77 3.51
CA ASP A 43 -0.13 -21.29 2.91
C ASP A 43 0.04 -21.81 1.47
N ASP A 44 -0.35 -23.05 1.18
CA ASP A 44 -0.28 -23.64 -0.16
C ASP A 44 -1.19 -22.92 -1.17
N VAL A 45 -2.41 -22.56 -0.76
CA VAL A 45 -3.35 -21.80 -1.60
C VAL A 45 -2.82 -20.37 -1.86
N ARG A 46 -2.23 -19.76 -0.85
CA ARG A 46 -1.62 -18.42 -0.95
C ARG A 46 -0.41 -18.42 -1.88
N PHE A 47 0.49 -19.40 -1.76
CA PHE A 47 1.64 -19.53 -2.66
C PHE A 47 1.23 -19.91 -4.09
N ALA A 48 0.13 -20.64 -4.28
CA ALA A 48 -0.41 -20.96 -5.59
C ALA A 48 -0.95 -19.71 -6.33
N ILE A 49 -1.44 -18.70 -5.60
CA ILE A 49 -1.94 -17.44 -6.16
C ILE A 49 -0.80 -16.42 -6.33
N CYS A 50 0.10 -16.29 -5.36
CA CYS A 50 1.28 -15.43 -5.45
C CYS A 50 2.45 -16.03 -4.64
N PRO A 51 3.48 -16.58 -5.30
CA PRO A 51 4.64 -17.19 -4.65
C PRO A 51 5.44 -16.21 -3.76
N GLU A 52 5.28 -14.91 -3.99
CA GLU A 52 6.00 -13.83 -3.31
C GLU A 52 5.12 -13.05 -2.30
N GLY A 53 3.83 -13.38 -2.21
CA GLY A 53 2.83 -12.54 -1.54
C GLY A 53 2.67 -12.82 -0.05
N THR A 54 2.59 -11.76 0.75
CA THR A 54 2.30 -11.77 2.21
C THR A 54 0.80 -11.83 2.55
N GLY A 55 -0.05 -12.31 1.63
CA GLY A 55 -1.51 -12.16 1.71
C GLY A 55 -2.03 -10.82 1.15
N ALA A 56 -1.13 -9.92 0.74
CA ALA A 56 -1.46 -8.72 -0.02
C ALA A 56 -1.64 -9.09 -1.50
N TYR A 57 -2.78 -8.70 -2.08
CA TYR A 57 -3.04 -8.79 -3.52
C TYR A 57 -2.10 -7.87 -4.31
N PHE A 58 -1.77 -6.71 -3.73
CA PHE A 58 -0.94 -5.71 -4.37
C PHE A 58 -0.25 -4.83 -3.32
N THR A 59 1.06 -4.63 -3.49
CA THR A 59 1.85 -3.71 -2.68
C THR A 59 2.64 -2.79 -3.60
N ALA A 60 2.50 -1.48 -3.41
CA ALA A 60 3.30 -0.48 -4.10
C ALA A 60 3.79 0.61 -3.15
N TYR A 61 4.97 1.14 -3.45
CA TYR A 61 5.64 2.14 -2.63
C TYR A 61 6.53 3.05 -3.49
N THR A 62 6.88 4.24 -2.99
CA THR A 62 7.74 5.20 -3.71
C THR A 62 9.20 5.19 -3.24
N GLY A 63 9.49 4.53 -2.12
CA GLY A 63 10.84 4.37 -1.57
C GLY A 63 11.58 3.15 -2.14
N THR A 64 12.80 2.93 -1.66
CA THR A 64 13.69 1.86 -2.19
C THR A 64 13.61 0.54 -1.43
N ASN A 65 12.76 0.42 -0.40
CA ASN A 65 12.84 -0.67 0.57
C ASN A 65 11.65 -1.67 0.54
N ARG A 66 11.98 -2.94 0.21
CA ARG A 66 11.27 -4.24 0.37
C ARG A 66 9.99 -4.56 -0.41
N GLN A 67 9.86 -5.86 -0.75
CA GLN A 67 8.72 -6.64 -1.27
C GLN A 67 7.50 -5.86 -1.80
N GLY A 68 7.39 -5.78 -3.13
CA GLY A 68 6.30 -5.13 -3.86
C GLY A 68 6.82 -4.38 -5.09
N ARG A 69 6.05 -3.42 -5.61
CA ARG A 69 6.43 -2.60 -6.77
C ARG A 69 6.84 -1.19 -6.35
N CYS A 70 8.10 -0.85 -6.60
CA CYS A 70 8.56 0.54 -6.53
C CYS A 70 7.96 1.34 -7.70
N VAL A 71 7.30 2.46 -7.41
CA VAL A 71 6.62 3.31 -8.40
C VAL A 71 6.87 4.79 -8.13
N GLY A 72 6.78 5.63 -9.16
CA GLY A 72 6.82 7.08 -9.01
C GLY A 72 5.56 7.66 -8.35
N LEU A 73 5.64 8.93 -7.92
CA LEU A 73 4.56 9.65 -7.22
C LEU A 73 3.28 9.77 -8.05
N ASP A 74 3.39 10.03 -9.36
CA ASP A 74 2.23 10.11 -10.25
C ASP A 74 1.47 8.79 -10.33
N THR A 75 2.18 7.67 -10.30
CA THR A 75 1.58 6.33 -10.24
C THR A 75 0.92 6.12 -8.89
N MET A 76 1.56 6.49 -7.78
CA MET A 76 0.96 6.38 -6.44
C MET A 76 -0.33 7.20 -6.31
N ARG A 77 -0.35 8.41 -6.86
CA ARG A 77 -1.55 9.26 -6.91
C ARG A 77 -2.71 8.57 -7.64
N LYS A 78 -2.43 7.94 -8.79
CA LYS A 78 -3.44 7.19 -9.56
C LYS A 78 -3.94 5.99 -8.77
N LEU A 79 -3.06 5.27 -8.08
CA LEU A 79 -3.42 4.11 -7.25
C LEU A 79 -4.32 4.53 -6.09
N TRP A 80 -3.95 5.55 -5.31
CA TRP A 80 -4.78 6.05 -4.21
C TRP A 80 -6.17 6.51 -4.67
N LYS A 81 -6.28 7.10 -5.86
CA LYS A 81 -7.58 7.46 -6.46
C LYS A 81 -8.37 6.22 -6.89
N ALA A 82 -7.72 5.26 -7.54
CA ALA A 82 -8.37 4.03 -8.00
C ALA A 82 -8.97 3.21 -6.84
N TYR A 83 -8.32 3.22 -5.67
CA TYR A 83 -8.79 2.55 -4.46
C TYR A 83 -9.57 3.47 -3.51
N GLY A 84 -9.92 4.70 -3.92
CA GLY A 84 -10.78 5.58 -3.15
C GLY A 84 -10.23 6.01 -1.78
N VAL A 85 -8.91 6.04 -1.62
CA VAL A 85 -8.20 6.44 -0.37
C VAL A 85 -7.47 7.79 -0.51
N TYR A 86 -7.55 8.44 -1.68
CA TYR A 86 -6.80 9.66 -1.97
C TYR A 86 -7.11 10.82 -1.00
N GLU A 87 -8.39 11.17 -0.84
CA GLU A 87 -8.79 12.31 0.00
C GLU A 87 -8.53 12.06 1.49
N GLU A 88 -8.69 10.82 1.94
CA GLU A 88 -8.40 10.40 3.32
C GLU A 88 -6.90 10.46 3.59
N GLY A 89 -6.09 9.95 2.66
CA GLY A 89 -4.63 9.96 2.78
C GLY A 89 -4.05 11.36 2.77
N VAL A 90 -4.49 12.23 1.85
CA VAL A 90 -4.02 13.62 1.81
C VAL A 90 -4.37 14.37 3.09
N ARG A 91 -5.61 14.24 3.57
CA ARG A 91 -6.06 14.85 4.83
C ARG A 91 -5.25 14.35 6.02
N GLY A 92 -5.03 13.05 6.10
CA GLY A 92 -4.26 12.43 7.15
C GLY A 92 -2.80 12.89 7.16
N LEU A 93 -2.18 13.00 5.98
CA LEU A 93 -0.80 13.48 5.84
C LEU A 93 -0.65 14.93 6.30
N MET A 94 -1.60 15.80 5.94
CA MET A 94 -1.63 17.20 6.40
C MET A 94 -1.69 17.29 7.94
N ILE A 95 -2.56 16.51 8.58
CA ILE A 95 -2.67 16.46 10.05
C ILE A 95 -1.35 16.00 10.68
N ALA A 96 -0.67 15.05 10.04
CA ALA A 96 0.61 14.51 10.51
C ALA A 96 1.83 15.39 10.17
N GLY A 97 1.64 16.53 9.50
CA GLY A 97 2.73 17.43 9.10
C GLY A 97 3.68 16.83 8.05
N VAL A 98 3.23 15.85 7.29
CA VAL A 98 4.00 15.21 6.21
C VAL A 98 3.73 15.96 4.90
N ARG A 99 4.79 16.32 4.16
CA ARG A 99 4.69 17.00 2.85
C ARG A 99 3.70 16.29 1.92
N GLU A 100 2.90 17.07 1.20
CA GLU A 100 1.79 16.53 0.42
C GLU A 100 2.26 15.76 -0.83
N LEU A 101 1.50 14.71 -1.18
CA LEU A 101 1.58 14.02 -2.48
C LEU A 101 1.24 14.97 -3.66
N GLY A 102 0.56 16.08 -3.39
CA GLY A 102 0.22 17.15 -4.32
C GLY A 102 1.33 18.18 -4.55
N GLU A 103 2.13 18.46 -3.52
CA GLU A 103 3.19 19.48 -3.53
C GLU A 103 4.51 19.01 -4.16
N LEU A 104 4.65 17.71 -4.45
CA LEU A 104 5.86 17.12 -5.06
C LEU A 104 5.87 17.17 -6.60
N HIS A 105 5.04 18.01 -7.23
CA HIS A 105 5.24 18.35 -8.64
C HIS A 105 6.59 19.07 -8.80
N GLY A 106 7.63 18.34 -9.20
CA GLY A 106 8.93 18.93 -9.51
C GLY A 106 10.15 18.07 -9.23
N PHE A 107 10.05 16.92 -8.55
CA PHE A 107 11.17 15.98 -8.50
C PHE A 107 11.16 15.13 -9.76
N VAL A 108 11.68 15.73 -10.83
CA VAL A 108 12.22 14.99 -11.96
C VAL A 108 13.26 14.03 -11.41
N ASP A 109 13.07 12.75 -11.73
CA ASP A 109 14.03 11.67 -11.60
C ASP A 109 15.41 12.19 -12.03
N ARG A 110 16.29 12.47 -11.07
CA ARG A 110 17.71 12.60 -11.38
C ARG A 110 18.24 11.18 -11.37
N MET A 111 18.40 10.65 -12.59
CA MET A 111 19.24 9.51 -12.95
C MET A 111 20.49 9.40 -12.08
#